data_AF-A0A3D0H9B3-F1
#
_entry.id   AF-A0A3D0H9B3-F1
#
_cell.length_a   1.000
_cell.length_b   1.000
_cell.length_c   1.000
_cell.angle_alpha   90.00
_cell.angle_beta   90.00
_cell.angle_gamma   90.00
#
_symmetry.space_group_name_H-M   'P 1'
#
loop_
_entity.id
_entity.type
_entity.pdbx_description
1 polymer ?
#
loop_
_entity_poly.entity_id
_entity_poly.type
_entity_poly.pdbx_seq_one_letter_code
_entity_poly.pdbx_strand_id
1 'polypeptide(L)' 'MHELAIAQNVLDVVLEEGHRHGLAQVTSIRLEVGALAAVVPDALRFCFEMVSQQTIAAGGPP' A
#
# COMPACT_ATOMS: atom_id res chain seq x y z
N MET A 1 -14.45 5.81 4.52
CA MET A 1 -14.10 4.37 4.36
C MET A 1 -13.98 4.00 2.88
N HIS A 2 -13.36 4.83 2.03
CA HIS A 2 -13.08 4.47 0.63
C HIS A 2 -11.57 4.30 0.41
N GLU A 3 -10.75 5.09 1.09
CA GLU A 3 -9.28 5.02 1.07
C GLU A 3 -8.74 3.79 1.78
N LEU A 4 -9.38 3.36 2.87
CA LEU A 4 -9.01 2.13 3.58
C LEU A 4 -9.16 0.89 2.68
N ALA A 5 -10.25 0.82 1.91
CA ALA A 5 -10.48 -0.29 0.98
C ALA A 5 -9.45 -0.29 -0.16
N ILE A 6 -9.10 0.89 -0.68
CA ILE A 6 -8.04 1.04 -1.70
C ILE A 6 -6.69 0.61 -1.12
N ALA A 7 -6.34 1.08 0.09
CA ALA A 7 -5.09 0.71 0.76
C ALA A 7 -4.98 -0.80 1.01
N GLN A 8 -6.07 -1.44 1.46
CA GLN A 8 -6.11 -2.89 1.66
C GLN A 8 -5.92 -3.64 0.34
N ASN A 9 -6.62 -3.22 -0.72
CA ASN A 9 -6.47 -3.86 -2.03
C ASN A 9 -5.04 -3.74 -2.58
N VAL A 10 -4.43 -2.55 -2.46
CA VAL A 10 -3.03 -2.35 -2.84
C VAL A 10 -2.11 -3.26 -2.04
N LEU A 11 -2.31 -3.37 -0.72
CA LEU A 11 -1.50 -4.24 0.13
C LEU A 11 -1.64 -5.71 -0.29
N ASP A 12 -2.85 -6.18 -0.55
CA ASP A 12 -3.10 -7.56 -0.97
C ASP A 12 -2.35 -7.89 -2.26
N VAL A 13 -2.39 -7.00 -3.26
CA VAL A 13 -1.64 -7.14 -4.51
C VAL A 13 -0.12 -7.18 -4.26
N VAL A 14 0.38 -6.31 -3.38
CA VAL A 14 1.82 -6.28 -3.04
C VAL A 14 2.24 -7.57 -2.32
N LEU A 15 1.41 -8.10 -1.42
CA LEU A 15 1.70 -9.34 -0.70
C LEU A 15 1.65 -10.57 -1.62
N GLU A 16 0.71 -10.59 -2.56
CA GLU A 16 0.59 -11.64 -3.57
C GLU A 16 1.82 -11.65 -4.48
N GLU A 17 2.19 -10.51 -5.06
CA GLU A 17 3.39 -10.41 -5.89
C GLU A 17 4.67 -10.67 -5.09
N GLY A 18 4.72 -10.21 -3.84
CA GLY A 18 5.83 -10.51 -2.92
C GLY A 18 6.00 -12.00 -2.68
N HIS A 19 4.91 -12.74 -2.46
CA HIS A 19 4.96 -14.20 -2.36
C HIS A 19 5.37 -14.87 -3.68
N ARG A 20 4.82 -14.42 -4.81
CA ARG A 20 5.13 -14.98 -6.14
C ARG A 20 6.60 -14.83 -6.52
N HIS A 21 7.22 -13.72 -6.12
CA HIS A 21 8.62 -13.41 -6.40
C HIS A 21 9.58 -13.76 -5.26
N GLY A 22 9.09 -14.26 -4.12
CA GLY A 22 9.91 -14.57 -2.94
C GLY A 22 10.58 -13.35 -2.31
N LEU A 23 9.92 -12.19 -2.34
CA LEU A 23 10.43 -10.95 -1.77
C LEU A 23 10.40 -11.02 -0.24
N ALA A 24 11.54 -10.74 0.39
CA ALA A 24 11.64 -10.62 1.84
C ALA A 24 11.14 -9.25 2.35
N GLN A 25 11.21 -8.21 1.52
CA GLN A 25 10.83 -6.85 1.87
C GLN A 25 10.53 -6.01 0.62
N VAL A 26 9.56 -5.11 0.72
CA VAL A 26 9.28 -4.08 -0.29
C VAL A 26 9.97 -2.78 0.12
N THR A 27 10.79 -2.24 -0.78
CA THR A 27 11.57 -1.00 -0.51
C THR A 27 10.82 0.27 -0.90
N SER A 28 9.97 0.21 -1.92
CA SER A 28 9.20 1.37 -2.40
C SER A 28 7.94 0.92 -3.14
N ILE A 29 6.86 1.67 -2.94
CA ILE A 29 5.59 1.51 -3.66
C ILE A 29 5.24 2.85 -4.27
N ARG A 30 4.96 2.87 -5.58
CA ARG A 30 4.53 4.05 -6.32
C ARG A 30 3.11 3.84 -6.81
N LEU A 31 2.21 4.73 -6.42
CA LEU A 31 0.82 4.74 -6.86
C LEU A 31 0.55 6.01 -7.65
N GLU A 32 -0.08 5.87 -8.81
CA GLU A 32 -0.58 6.99 -9.59
C GLU A 32 -2.07 7.19 -9.27
N VAL A 33 -2.38 8.35 -8.69
CA VAL A 33 -3.76 8.73 -8.34
C VAL A 33 -4.27 9.72 -9.37
N GLY A 34 -5.26 9.30 -10.16
CA GLY A 34 -5.87 10.16 -11.18
C GLY A 34 -6.63 11.33 -10.57
N ALA A 35 -6.57 12.51 -11.21
CA ALA A 35 -7.20 13.74 -10.72
C ALA A 35 -8.73 13.63 -10.53
N LEU A 36 -9.39 12.70 -11.22
CA LEU A 36 -10.83 12.44 -11.14
C LEU A 36 -11.20 11.30 -10.18
N ALA A 37 -10.22 10.67 -9.52
CA ALA A 37 -10.46 9.54 -8.64
C ALA A 37 -11.14 9.94 -7.32
N ALA A 38 -11.20 11.24 -7.00
CA ALA A 38 -11.70 11.77 -5.72
C ALA A 38 -11.02 11.14 -4.49
N VAL A 39 -9.79 10.63 -4.65
CA VAL A 39 -8.98 10.04 -3.58
C VAL A 39 -8.12 11.12 -2.95
N VAL A 40 -8.06 11.12 -1.62
CA VAL A 40 -7.15 11.98 -0.86
C VAL A 40 -5.83 11.23 -0.63
N PRO A 41 -4.71 11.64 -1.25
CA PRO A 41 -3.45 10.89 -1.18
C PRO A 41 -2.91 10.74 0.25
N ASP A 42 -3.03 11.77 1.07
CA ASP A 42 -2.59 11.73 2.47
C ASP A 42 -3.40 10.73 3.31
N ALA A 43 -4.72 10.67 3.08
CA ALA A 43 -5.57 9.68 3.75
C ALA A 43 -5.25 8.27 3.28
N LEU A 44 -4.99 8.07 1.98
CA LEU A 44 -4.57 6.78 1.44
C LEU A 44 -3.23 6.33 2.03
N ARG A 45 -2.25 7.24 2.13
CA ARG A 45 -0.95 6.96 2.76
C ARG A 45 -1.12 6.55 4.21
N PHE A 46 -1.91 7.29 4.99
CA PHE A 46 -2.18 6.95 6.38
C PHE A 46 -2.87 5.58 6.52
N CYS A 47 -3.91 5.33 5.72
CA CYS A 47 -4.57 4.02 5.71
C CYS A 47 -3.60 2.90 5.33
N PHE A 48 -2.73 3.12 4.33
CA PHE A 48 -1.73 2.15 3.90
C PHE A 48 -0.71 1.86 4.99
N GLU A 49 -0.17 2.90 5.65
CA GLU A 49 0.74 2.74 6.79
C GLU A 49 0.08 1.95 7.93
N MET A 50 -1.23 2.10 8.15
CA MET A 50 -1.97 1.35 9.17
C MET A 50 -2.16 -0.12 8.81
N VAL A 51 -2.57 -0.43 7.57
CA VAL A 51 -2.84 -1.83 7.16
C VAL A 51 -1.57 -2.62 6.86
N SER A 52 -0.49 -1.95 6.45
CA SER A 52 0.78 -2.59 6.11
C SER A 52 1.62 -2.94 7.34
N GLN A 53 1.27 -2.45 8.53
CA GLN A 53 1.97 -2.81 9.77
C GLN A 53 1.96 -4.35 9.92
N GLN A 54 3.13 -4.94 10.16
CA GLN A 54 3.35 -6.40 10.25
C GLN A 54 3.44 -7.15 8.91
N THR A 55 3.59 -6.45 7.77
CA THR A 55 3.79 -7.08 6.47
C THR A 55 5.18 -6.79 5.89
N ILE A 56 5.56 -7.48 4.81
CA ILE A 56 6.78 -7.16 4.04
C ILE A 56 6.74 -5.76 3.42
N ALA A 57 5.56 -5.14 3.38
CA ALA A 57 5.31 -3.78 2.88
C ALA A 57 5.22 -2.74 4.00
N ALA A 58 5.42 -3.13 5.27
CA ALA A 58 5.65 -2.18 6.35
C ALA A 58 6.92 -1.40 6.00
N GLY A 59 6.76 -0.15 5.59
CA GLY A 59 7.87 0.70 5.14
C GLY A 59 9.02 0.66 6.15
N GLY A 60 10.25 0.52 5.65
CA GLY A 60 11.44 0.83 6.45
C GLY A 60 11.42 2.32 6.86
N PRO A 61 12.15 2.69 7.94
CA PRO A 61 12.14 4.07 8.44
C PRO A 61 12.55 5.07 7.36
N PRO A 62 12.13 6.36 7.49
CA PRO A 62 12.26 7.39 6.47
C PRO A 62 13.70 7.63 5.97
#